data_AF-A0A7S2GZQ3-F1
#
_entry.id   AF-A0A7S2GZQ3-F1
#
_cell.length_a   1.000
_cell.length_b   1.000
_cell.length_c   1.000
_cell.angle_alpha   90.00
_cell.angle_beta   90.00
_cell.angle_gamma   90.00
#
_symmetry.space_group_name_H-M   'P 1'
#
loop_
_entity.id
_entity.type
_entity.pdbx_description
1 polymer ?
#
loop_
_entity_poly.entity_id
_entity_poly.type
_entity_poly.pdbx_seq_one_letter_code
_entity_poly.pdbx_strand_id
1 'polypeptide(L)'
;VTMGGVGTGDLYVGTGGQRRDYTLELVVAGLAKVDQRKIDYGEAPKTLVDAQAATKAKKLNIWSIEEKKEEVKESSQSEKEEELKVQLSEIRSGNHFFFHVVGDEANKVME
;
A
#
# COMPACT_ATOMS: atom_id res chain seq x y z
N VAL A 1 -8.86 21.60 13.01
CA VAL A 1 -8.96 20.46 13.95
C VAL A 1 -9.99 19.51 13.40
N THR A 2 -9.59 18.29 13.05
CA THR A 2 -10.47 17.23 12.55
C THR A 2 -11.32 16.71 13.70
N MET A 3 -12.64 16.91 13.65
CA MET A 3 -13.61 16.56 14.70
C MET A 3 -13.83 15.04 14.86
N GLY A 4 -12.90 14.19 14.43
CA GLY A 4 -13.06 12.73 14.34
C GLY A 4 -11.85 11.90 14.78
N GLY A 5 -10.88 12.50 15.47
CA GLY A 5 -9.71 11.76 15.98
C GLY A 5 -8.69 11.34 14.91
N VAL A 6 -8.81 11.84 13.67
CA VAL A 6 -7.86 11.56 12.59
C VAL A 6 -6.71 12.56 12.65
N GLY A 7 -5.51 12.07 12.96
CA GLY A 7 -4.26 12.81 12.82
C GLY A 7 -3.76 12.77 11.38
N THR A 8 -3.47 13.92 10.79
CA THR A 8 -2.83 14.04 9.47
C THR A 8 -1.50 14.76 9.61
N GLY A 9 -0.51 14.35 8.82
CA GLY A 9 0.82 14.92 8.85
C GLY A 9 1.74 14.21 7.87
N ASP A 10 2.98 14.67 7.84
CA ASP A 10 3.99 14.14 6.93
C ASP A 10 4.72 12.95 7.56
N LEU A 11 4.90 11.89 6.78
CA LEU A 11 5.64 10.70 7.20
C LEU A 11 6.94 10.62 6.41
N TYR A 12 8.05 10.44 7.13
CA TYR A 12 9.36 10.27 6.54
C TYR A 12 9.99 8.96 6.99
N VAL A 13 10.69 8.31 6.06
CA VAL A 13 11.45 7.08 6.31
C VAL A 13 12.94 7.41 6.37
N GLY A 14 13.63 6.87 7.37
CA GLY A 14 15.06 7.09 7.57
C GLY A 14 15.39 8.37 8.34
N THR A 15 16.67 8.62 8.56
CA THR A 15 17.20 9.77 9.32
C THR A 15 18.29 10.51 8.54
N GLY A 16 18.50 11.79 8.88
CA GLY A 16 19.55 12.61 8.27
C GLY A 16 19.42 12.75 6.75
N GLY A 17 20.54 12.63 6.03
CA GLY A 17 20.59 12.74 4.56
C GLY A 17 19.89 11.60 3.79
N GLN A 18 19.45 10.55 4.49
CA GLN A 18 18.68 9.44 3.91
C GLN A 18 17.17 9.56 4.18
N ARG A 19 16.72 10.71 4.69
CA ARG A 19 15.31 10.98 4.97
C ARG A 19 14.53 11.08 3.67
N ARG A 20 13.56 10.19 3.47
CA ARG A 20 12.70 10.12 2.29
C ARG A 20 11.25 10.40 2.65
N ASP A 21 10.58 11.16 1.80
CA ASP A 21 9.15 11.48 1.95
C ASP A 21 8.32 10.27 1.52
N TYR A 22 7.60 9.68 2.48
CA TYR A 22 6.82 8.47 2.22
C TYR A 22 5.60 8.74 1.34
N THR A 23 4.99 9.92 1.45
CA THR A 23 3.87 10.32 0.59
C THR A 23 4.33 10.40 -0.87
N LEU A 24 5.50 10.96 -1.11
CA LEU A 24 6.09 11.02 -2.45
C LEU A 24 6.39 9.61 -3.00
N GLU A 25 6.95 8.71 -2.18
CA GLU A 25 7.23 7.33 -2.60
C GLU A 25 5.97 6.58 -3.04
N LEU A 26 4.87 6.72 -2.29
CA LEU A 26 3.59 6.08 -2.64
C LEU A 26 3.01 6.61 -3.95
N VAL A 27 3.11 7.92 -4.21
CA VAL A 27 2.62 8.54 -5.44
C VAL A 27 3.48 8.16 -6.65
N VAL A 28 4.81 8.14 -6.49
CA VAL A 28 5.75 7.73 -7.54
C VAL A 28 5.57 6.24 -7.89
N ALA A 29 5.29 5.40 -6.89
CA ALA A 29 4.97 3.99 -7.11
C ALA A 29 3.58 3.78 -7.73
N GLY A 30 2.71 4.79 -7.78
CA GLY A 30 1.33 4.64 -8.27
C GLY A 30 0.42 3.86 -7.32
N LEU A 31 0.73 3.87 -6.02
CA LEU A 31 -0.08 3.26 -4.97
C LEU A 31 -1.05 4.26 -4.33
N ALA A 32 -0.84 5.56 -4.56
CA ALA A 32 -1.67 6.63 -4.02
C ALA A 32 -1.98 7.72 -5.06
N LYS A 33 -3.06 8.48 -4.79
CA LYS A 33 -3.43 9.69 -5.53
C LYS A 33 -3.27 10.90 -4.62
N VAL A 34 -2.89 12.03 -5.21
CA VAL A 34 -2.91 13.33 -4.53
C VAL A 34 -4.36 13.76 -4.35
N ASP A 35 -4.71 14.28 -3.17
CA ASP A 35 -6.05 14.78 -2.89
C ASP A 35 -6.44 15.87 -3.89
N GLN A 36 -7.48 15.60 -4.69
CA GLN A 36 -7.93 16.49 -5.75
C GLN A 36 -8.33 17.87 -5.22
N ARG A 37 -8.93 17.96 -4.03
CA ARG A 37 -9.33 19.25 -3.45
C ARG A 37 -8.11 20.14 -3.23
N LYS A 38 -7.02 19.57 -2.71
CA LYS A 38 -5.78 20.32 -2.50
C LYS A 38 -5.16 20.79 -3.81
N ILE A 39 -5.32 20.05 -4.91
CA ILE A 39 -4.88 20.49 -6.23
C ILE A 39 -5.73 21.68 -6.69
N ASP A 40 -7.05 21.57 -6.60
CA ASP A 40 -7.99 22.58 -7.09
C ASP A 40 -7.83 23.92 -6.35
N TYR A 41 -7.55 23.88 -5.04
CA TYR A 41 -7.28 25.08 -4.24
C TYR A 41 -5.81 25.55 -4.28
N GLY A 42 -4.93 24.88 -5.04
CA GLY A 42 -3.52 25.26 -5.17
C GLY A 42 -2.67 25.00 -3.93
N GLU A 43 -3.16 24.19 -2.99
CA GLU A 43 -2.48 23.82 -1.74
C GLU A 43 -1.58 22.58 -1.89
N ALA A 44 -1.79 21.79 -2.94
CA ALA A 44 -1.01 20.58 -3.19
C ALA A 44 0.45 20.93 -3.54
N PRO A 45 1.44 20.30 -2.88
CA PRO A 45 2.84 20.46 -3.25
C PRO A 45 3.05 20.10 -4.72
N LYS A 46 3.69 21.01 -5.47
CA LYS A 46 3.95 20.82 -6.90
C LYS A 46 4.69 19.51 -7.20
N THR A 47 5.61 19.11 -6.34
CA THR A 47 6.36 17.84 -6.44
C THR A 47 5.44 16.62 -6.48
N LEU A 48 4.38 16.59 -5.67
CA LEU A 48 3.41 15.49 -5.65
C LEU A 48 2.53 15.49 -6.89
N VAL A 49 2.14 16.68 -7.38
CA VAL A 49 1.35 16.81 -8.61
C VAL A 49 2.16 16.35 -9.82
N ASP A 50 3.41 16.79 -9.93
CA ASP A 50 4.35 16.41 -10.99
C ASP A 50 4.64 14.90 -10.94
N ALA A 51 4.89 14.35 -9.75
CA ALA A 51 5.09 12.91 -9.55
C ALA A 51 3.86 12.11 -10.00
N GLN A 52 2.66 12.54 -9.60
CA GLN A 52 1.42 11.88 -10.02
C GLN A 52 1.25 11.92 -11.55
N ALA A 53 1.52 13.05 -12.19
CA ALA A 53 1.44 13.18 -13.64
C ALA A 53 2.42 12.24 -14.35
N ALA A 54 3.65 12.14 -13.84
CA ALA A 54 4.67 11.23 -14.36
C ALA A 54 4.26 9.75 -14.19
N THR A 55 3.73 9.37 -13.03
CA THR A 55 3.26 8.00 -12.76
C THR A 55 2.04 7.64 -13.64
N LYS A 56 1.10 8.57 -13.82
CA LYS A 56 -0.04 8.41 -14.74
C LYS A 56 0.42 8.12 -16.17
N ALA A 57 1.38 8.90 -16.68
CA ALA A 57 1.93 8.70 -18.01
C ALA A 57 2.58 7.32 -18.18
N LYS A 58 3.17 6.77 -17.11
CA LYS A 58 3.79 5.44 -17.07
C LYS A 58 2.79 4.28 -16.88
N LYS A 59 1.50 4.56 -16.63
CA LYS A 59 0.45 3.55 -16.38
C LYS A 59 0.81 2.55 -15.27
N LEU A 60 1.40 3.02 -14.17
CA LEU A 60 1.78 2.15 -13.04
C LEU A 60 0.58 1.91 -12.10
N ASN A 61 0.43 0.65 -11.64
CA ASN A 61 -0.49 0.25 -10.57
C ASN A 61 -1.91 0.80 -10.71
N ILE A 62 -2.36 1.70 -9.83
CA ILE A 62 -3.74 2.24 -9.89
C ILE A 62 -4.03 3.01 -11.20
N TRP A 63 -3.00 3.29 -12.00
CA TRP A 63 -3.08 3.94 -13.30
C TRP A 63 -2.95 2.95 -14.48
N SER A 64 -2.92 1.64 -14.24
CA SER A 64 -2.62 0.61 -15.26
C SER A 64 -3.84 -0.02 -15.96
N ILE A 65 -5.07 0.19 -15.48
CA ILE A 65 -6.30 -0.46 -15.98
C ILE A 65 -6.49 -0.17 -17.49
N GLU A 66 -6.85 -1.11 -18.37
CA GLU A 66 -7.89 -2.16 -18.28
C GLU A 66 -7.54 -3.42 -17.47
N GLU A 67 -8.54 -3.90 -16.71
CA GLU A 67 -8.44 -4.94 -15.68
C GLU A 67 -7.72 -6.20 -16.16
N LYS A 68 -6.56 -6.49 -15.56
CA LYS A 68 -6.10 -7.87 -15.45
C LYS A 68 -6.67 -8.45 -14.16
N LYS A 69 -7.69 -9.30 -14.30
CA LYS A 69 -7.99 -10.29 -13.27
C LYS A 69 -6.72 -11.11 -13.08
N GLU A 70 -6.17 -11.09 -11.87
CA GLU A 70 -5.07 -11.96 -11.51
C GLU A 70 -5.54 -13.41 -11.70
N GLU A 71 -4.81 -14.17 -12.53
CA GLU A 71 -5.02 -15.59 -12.69
C GLU A 71 -4.58 -16.28 -11.39
N VAL A 72 -5.57 -16.71 -10.61
CA VAL A 72 -5.37 -17.58 -9.46
C VAL A 72 -4.71 -18.87 -9.94
N LYS A 73 -3.44 -19.07 -9.58
CA LYS A 73 -2.81 -20.37 -9.69
C LYS A 73 -3.09 -21.14 -8.41
N GLU A 74 -3.98 -22.12 -8.52
CA GLU A 74 -4.11 -23.17 -7.54
C GLU A 74 -2.80 -23.98 -7.51
N SER A 75 -2.19 -24.11 -6.33
CA SER A 75 -1.21 -25.15 -6.08
C SER A 75 -1.68 -26.01 -4.92
N SER A 76 -1.84 -27.29 -5.21
CA SER A 76 -2.16 -28.34 -4.26
C SER A 76 -1.05 -28.46 -3.19
N GLN A 77 -1.46 -28.49 -1.93
CA GLN A 77 -0.59 -28.73 -0.80
C GLN A 77 -0.08 -30.18 -0.82
N SER A 78 1.24 -30.36 -0.83
CA SER A 78 1.88 -31.58 -0.35
C SER A 78 2.49 -31.27 1.01
N GLU A 79 2.05 -31.97 2.05
CA GLU A 79 2.59 -31.84 3.40
C GLU A 79 4.08 -32.20 3.43
N LYS A 80 4.92 -31.17 3.58
CA LYS A 80 6.29 -31.28 4.09
C LYS A 80 6.47 -30.18 5.12
N GLU A 81 7.19 -30.48 6.19
CA GLU A 81 7.71 -29.50 7.15
C GLU A 81 8.65 -28.54 6.42
N GLU A 82 8.07 -27.51 5.80
CA GLU A 82 8.80 -26.36 5.28
C GLU A 82 8.46 -25.15 6.15
N GLU A 83 9.46 -24.33 6.44
CA GLU A 83 9.29 -23.10 7.22
C GLU A 83 8.26 -22.20 6.55
N LEU A 84 7.06 -22.14 7.12
CA LEU A 84 5.96 -21.32 6.60
C LEU A 84 6.30 -19.84 6.80
N LYS A 85 6.41 -19.11 5.69
CA LYS A 85 6.54 -17.66 5.72
C LYS A 85 5.16 -17.05 5.99
N VAL A 86 5.03 -16.34 7.10
CA VAL A 86 3.77 -15.72 7.53
C VAL A 86 3.89 -14.20 7.70
N GLN A 87 2.80 -13.48 7.50
CA GLN A 87 2.65 -12.05 7.79
C GLN A 87 1.69 -11.88 8.96
N LEU A 88 2.18 -11.34 10.08
CA LEU A 88 1.34 -11.00 11.23
C LEU A 88 0.45 -9.80 10.91
N SER A 89 -0.84 -9.91 11.20
CA SER A 89 -1.83 -8.85 10.97
C SER A 89 -2.29 -8.17 12.26
N GLU A 90 -2.47 -8.96 13.34
CA GLU A 90 -2.91 -8.44 14.63
C GLU A 90 -2.28 -9.23 15.79
N ILE A 91 -1.88 -8.53 16.86
CA ILE A 91 -1.39 -9.14 18.11
C ILE A 91 -2.38 -8.76 19.23
N ARG A 92 -3.03 -9.77 19.81
CA ARG A 92 -3.96 -9.60 20.94
C ARG A 92 -3.26 -9.76 22.29
N SER A 93 -2.29 -10.65 22.37
CA SER A 93 -1.46 -10.91 23.55
C SER A 93 -0.12 -11.53 23.12
N GLY A 94 0.80 -11.72 24.06
CA GLY A 94 2.11 -12.35 23.79
C GLY A 94 2.03 -13.78 23.21
N ASN A 95 0.87 -14.43 23.31
CA ASN A 95 0.62 -15.77 22.80
C ASN A 95 -0.60 -15.87 21.87
N HIS A 96 -1.22 -14.76 21.48
CA HIS A 96 -2.39 -14.75 20.61
C HIS A 96 -2.26 -13.68 19.53
N PHE A 97 -2.18 -14.13 18.28
CA PHE A 97 -2.01 -13.28 17.11
C PHE A 97 -2.67 -13.90 15.88
N PHE A 98 -3.06 -13.04 14.95
CA PHE A 98 -3.59 -13.40 13.64
C PHE A 98 -2.51 -13.21 12.58
N PHE A 99 -2.49 -14.09 11.59
CA PHE A 99 -1.50 -14.05 10.52
C PHE A 99 -2.10 -14.51 9.18
N HIS A 100 -1.44 -14.11 8.10
CA HIS A 100 -1.67 -14.60 6.74
C HIS A 100 -0.47 -15.44 6.30
N VAL A 101 -0.72 -16.62 5.72
CA VAL A 101 0.35 -17.41 5.10
C VAL A 101 0.71 -16.75 3.77
N VAL A 102 1.99 -16.42 3.58
CA VAL A 102 2.46 -15.76 2.36
C VAL A 102 2.40 -16.78 1.22
N GLY A 103 1.51 -16.55 0.26
CA GLY A 103 1.27 -17.44 -0.88
C GLY A 103 -0.04 -18.25 -0.81
N ASP A 104 -0.80 -18.16 0.29
CA ASP A 104 -2.13 -18.77 0.41
C ASP A 104 -3.22 -17.71 0.21
N GLU A 105 -3.55 -17.42 -1.05
CA GLU A 105 -4.60 -16.46 -1.42
C GLU A 105 -6.02 -17.04 -1.34
N ALA A 106 -6.17 -18.33 -1.04
CA ALA A 106 -7.46 -19.04 -1.04
C ALA A 106 -8.38 -18.67 0.15
N ASN A 107 -7.85 -18.00 1.18
CA ASN A 107 -8.60 -17.62 2.38
C ASN A 107 -9.19 -16.19 2.35
N LYS A 108 -9.26 -15.54 1.19
CA LYS A 108 -10.11 -14.34 1.03
C LYS A 108 -11.58 -14.76 1.11
N VAL A 109 -12.17 -14.66 2.30
CA VAL A 109 -13.63 -14.69 2.49
C VAL A 109 -14.21 -13.59 1.60
N MET A 110 -14.94 -13.99 0.56
CA MET A 110 -15.77 -13.07 -0.21
C MET A 110 -16.96 -12.67 0.65
N GLU A 111 -17.07 -11.37 0.98
CA GLU A 111 -18.34 -10.72 1.33
C GLU A 111 -18.91 -10.03 0.09
#